data_AF-A0A7W8QL07-F1
#
_entry.id   AF-A0A7W8QL07-F1
#
_cell.length_a   1.000
_cell.length_b   1.000
_cell.length_c   1.000
_cell.angle_alpha   90.00
_cell.angle_beta   90.00
_cell.angle_gamma   90.00
#
_symmetry.space_group_name_H-M   'P 1'
#
loop_
_entity.id
_entity.type
_entity.pdbx_description
1 polymer ?
#
loop_
_entity_poly.entity_id
_entity_poly.type
_entity_poly.pdbx_seq_one_letter_code
_entity_poly.pdbx_strand_id
1 'polypeptide(L)'
;MSGAESSRPPEVPQDADFAEERRAVAEEMWSAGRTGFAPDVASPRYTMVSEEDEGATPDGWRVLLFQSTLDPNLGVFAALGPGGEAFVLTGDADAHTRFAEASGLTVDGPDLAVETAAFFLEYTRRSQDPVVVLRAPSDAVLDPSDDEARKEAEKRGEDSVDPPEAEPAGDGFAVTLYVQRGDRLDRWTGAVRRDGAVEGEFSAVFGDLPVSYVRH
;
A
#
# COMPACT_ATOMS: atom_id res chain seq x y z
N MET A 1 -29.95 -12.59 -15.51
CA MET A 1 -30.50 -11.23 -15.45
C MET A 1 -29.32 -10.29 -15.51
N SER A 2 -29.15 -9.57 -16.62
CA SER A 2 -28.05 -8.63 -16.82
C SER A 2 -28.42 -7.34 -16.07
N GLY A 3 -27.81 -7.12 -14.91
CA GLY A 3 -27.92 -5.84 -14.22
C GLY A 3 -27.27 -4.78 -15.08
N ALA A 4 -27.99 -3.71 -15.40
CA ALA A 4 -27.40 -2.55 -16.03
C ALA A 4 -26.39 -1.97 -15.04
N GLU A 5 -25.09 -2.05 -15.37
CA GLU A 5 -24.10 -1.23 -14.70
C GLU A 5 -24.55 0.23 -14.84
N SER A 6 -24.71 0.92 -13.71
CA SER A 6 -25.05 2.34 -13.69
C SER A 6 -24.07 3.09 -14.59
N SER A 7 -24.54 4.05 -15.38
CA SER A 7 -23.64 4.88 -16.18
C SER A 7 -22.96 5.99 -15.37
N ARG A 8 -23.25 6.06 -14.06
CA ARG A 8 -22.79 7.13 -13.17
C ARG A 8 -22.13 6.56 -11.90
N PRO A 9 -21.11 7.24 -11.36
CA PRO A 9 -20.52 6.94 -10.05
C PRO A 9 -21.58 6.90 -8.94
N PRO A 10 -21.33 6.14 -7.85
CA PRO A 10 -22.22 6.08 -6.70
C PRO A 10 -22.34 7.46 -6.02
N GLU A 11 -23.54 7.77 -5.53
CA GLU A 11 -23.78 9.00 -4.77
C GLU A 11 -23.19 8.89 -3.36
N VAL A 12 -22.48 9.93 -2.92
CA VAL A 12 -21.96 10.06 -1.56
C VAL A 12 -22.91 10.93 -0.73
N PRO A 13 -23.41 10.44 0.44
CA PRO A 13 -24.23 11.23 1.34
C PRO A 13 -23.52 12.54 1.75
N GLN A 14 -24.28 13.64 1.80
CA GLN A 14 -23.73 14.97 2.13
C GLN A 14 -23.19 15.06 3.57
N ASP A 15 -23.72 14.23 4.47
CA ASP A 15 -23.36 14.14 5.88
C ASP A 15 -22.31 13.05 6.16
N ALA A 16 -21.75 12.42 5.13
CA ALA A 16 -20.67 11.46 5.30
C ALA A 16 -19.40 12.14 5.86
N ASP A 17 -18.67 11.42 6.70
CA ASP A 17 -17.27 11.73 6.99
C ASP A 17 -16.48 11.72 5.68
N PHE A 18 -15.53 12.65 5.51
CA PHE A 18 -14.69 12.73 4.32
C PHE A 18 -15.51 12.72 3.00
N ALA A 19 -16.65 13.43 2.96
CA ALA A 19 -17.59 13.34 1.84
C ALA A 19 -17.00 13.78 0.49
N GLU A 20 -16.03 14.69 0.48
CA GLU A 20 -15.34 15.12 -0.73
C GLU A 20 -14.35 14.05 -1.20
N GLU A 21 -13.57 13.50 -0.28
CA GLU A 21 -12.60 12.44 -0.54
C GLU A 21 -13.28 11.15 -1.00
N ARG A 22 -14.35 10.71 -0.32
CA ARG A 22 -15.17 9.56 -0.74
C ARG A 22 -15.67 9.72 -2.17
N ARG A 23 -16.07 10.94 -2.56
CA ARG A 23 -16.57 11.24 -3.90
C ARG A 23 -15.45 11.14 -4.92
N ALA A 24 -14.33 11.82 -4.67
CA ALA A 24 -13.18 11.80 -5.57
C ALA A 24 -12.66 10.36 -5.80
N VAL A 25 -12.54 9.57 -4.73
CA VAL A 25 -12.07 8.18 -4.81
C VAL A 25 -13.08 7.29 -5.52
N ALA A 26 -14.37 7.38 -5.19
CA ALA A 26 -15.40 6.58 -5.87
C ALA A 26 -15.51 6.92 -7.36
N GLU A 27 -15.35 8.18 -7.74
CA GLU A 27 -15.32 8.64 -9.14
C GLU A 27 -14.08 8.15 -9.90
N GLU A 28 -12.91 8.17 -9.26
CA GLU A 28 -11.67 7.59 -9.81
C GLU A 28 -11.85 6.10 -10.09
N MET A 29 -12.31 5.34 -9.08
CA MET A 29 -12.54 3.90 -9.21
C MET A 29 -13.54 3.60 -10.32
N TRP A 30 -14.63 4.38 -10.40
CA TRP A 30 -15.63 4.22 -11.44
C TRP A 30 -15.05 4.44 -12.84
N SER A 31 -14.26 5.51 -12.99
CA SER A 31 -13.62 5.89 -14.26
C SER A 31 -12.57 4.87 -14.70
N ALA A 32 -11.88 4.23 -13.75
CA ALA A 32 -10.94 3.14 -13.97
C ALA A 32 -11.63 1.77 -14.20
N GLY A 33 -12.97 1.70 -14.19
CA GLY A 33 -13.73 0.46 -14.36
C GLY A 33 -13.76 -0.45 -13.13
N ARG A 34 -13.31 0.03 -11.96
CA ARG A 34 -13.29 -0.67 -10.67
C ARG A 34 -14.63 -0.52 -9.93
N THR A 35 -15.72 -0.85 -10.61
CA THR A 35 -17.10 -0.59 -10.17
C THR A 35 -17.57 -1.43 -8.97
N GLY A 36 -16.91 -2.56 -8.68
CA GLY A 36 -17.34 -3.50 -7.64
C GLY A 36 -17.24 -2.96 -6.20
N PHE A 37 -16.18 -2.22 -5.88
CA PHE A 37 -15.92 -1.71 -4.52
C PHE A 37 -16.16 -0.20 -4.37
N ALA A 38 -16.33 0.53 -5.49
CA ALA A 38 -16.65 1.96 -5.46
C ALA A 38 -17.90 2.33 -4.64
N PRO A 39 -19.00 1.54 -4.64
CA PRO A 39 -20.16 1.81 -3.78
C PRO A 39 -19.86 1.72 -2.27
N ASP A 40 -18.93 0.84 -1.89
CA ASP A 40 -18.54 0.65 -0.49
C ASP A 40 -17.68 1.83 -0.01
N VAL A 41 -16.78 2.32 -0.87
CA VAL A 41 -16.00 3.55 -0.64
C VAL A 41 -16.90 4.77 -0.49
N ALA A 42 -17.92 4.89 -1.34
CA ALA A 42 -18.88 6.00 -1.31
C ALA A 42 -19.76 6.03 -0.04
N SER A 43 -19.81 4.93 0.71
CA SER A 43 -20.74 4.75 1.82
C SER A 43 -20.03 4.71 3.18
N PRO A 44 -20.34 5.63 4.10
CA PRO A 44 -19.78 5.62 5.45
C PRO A 44 -20.27 4.43 6.30
N ARG A 45 -21.23 3.65 5.79
CA ARG A 45 -21.68 2.41 6.44
C ARG A 45 -20.78 1.23 6.14
N TYR A 46 -20.14 1.23 4.98
CA TYR A 46 -19.38 0.08 4.47
C TYR A 46 -17.88 0.28 4.60
N THR A 47 -17.41 1.52 4.74
CA THR A 47 -16.00 1.81 4.95
C THR A 47 -15.76 2.83 6.06
N MET A 48 -14.79 2.52 6.92
CA MET A 48 -14.13 3.50 7.79
C MET A 48 -12.97 4.14 7.04
N VAL A 49 -12.71 5.41 7.33
CA VAL A 49 -11.61 6.16 6.73
C VAL A 49 -10.56 6.46 7.80
N SER A 50 -9.31 6.09 7.54
CA SER A 50 -8.14 6.53 8.29
C SER A 50 -7.17 7.26 7.37
N GLU A 51 -6.40 8.17 7.94
CA GLU A 51 -5.26 8.80 7.28
C GLU A 51 -4.00 8.02 7.66
N GLU A 52 -3.18 7.71 6.66
CA GLU A 52 -1.91 7.03 6.81
C GLU A 52 -0.79 8.08 6.79
N ASP A 53 0.08 8.05 7.80
CA ASP A 53 1.20 8.98 7.95
C ASP A 53 2.48 8.31 7.47
N GLU A 54 2.98 8.71 6.30
CA GLU A 54 4.09 8.05 5.61
C GLU A 54 5.14 9.03 5.11
N GLY A 55 6.41 8.69 5.34
CA GLY A 55 7.56 9.56 5.06
C GLY A 55 7.76 9.92 3.59
N ALA A 56 7.15 9.18 2.65
CA ALA A 56 7.24 9.44 1.21
C ALA A 56 6.08 10.30 0.65
N THR A 57 5.12 10.72 1.48
CA THR A 57 3.98 11.54 1.03
C THR A 57 4.39 13.01 0.90
N PRO A 58 4.31 13.63 -0.29
CA PRO A 58 4.68 15.04 -0.46
C PRO A 58 3.76 16.00 0.30
N ASP A 59 4.28 17.18 0.62
CA ASP A 59 3.52 18.22 1.34
C ASP A 59 2.18 18.55 0.66
N GLY A 60 1.11 18.58 1.45
CA GLY A 60 -0.25 18.86 0.98
C GLY A 60 -0.96 17.68 0.33
N TRP A 61 -0.28 16.55 0.15
CA TRP A 61 -0.91 15.27 -0.20
C TRP A 61 -1.24 14.49 1.06
N ARG A 62 -2.24 13.61 0.95
CA ARG A 62 -2.64 12.69 2.03
C ARG A 62 -2.86 11.31 1.43
N VAL A 63 -2.57 10.26 2.19
CA VAL A 63 -3.00 8.91 1.85
C VAL A 63 -4.10 8.50 2.81
N LEU A 64 -5.24 8.10 2.26
CA LEU A 64 -6.37 7.60 3.05
C LEU A 64 -6.58 6.11 2.77
N LEU A 65 -6.87 5.37 3.84
CA LEU A 65 -7.35 4.01 3.80
C LEU A 65 -8.87 4.00 3.97
N PHE A 66 -9.58 3.45 2.99
CA PHE A 66 -11.01 3.13 3.06
C PHE A 66 -11.14 1.64 3.39
N GLN A 67 -11.19 1.32 4.69
CA GLN A 67 -11.24 -0.05 5.19
C GLN A 67 -12.67 -0.54 5.32
N SER A 68 -12.97 -1.73 4.81
CA SER A 68 -14.30 -2.32 4.91
C SER A 68 -14.70 -2.59 6.37
N THR A 69 -15.94 -2.24 6.71
CA THR A 69 -16.55 -2.55 8.01
C THR A 69 -17.04 -4.00 8.12
N LEU A 70 -17.12 -4.71 6.99
CA LEU A 70 -17.59 -6.09 6.92
C LEU A 70 -16.42 -7.09 6.90
N ASP A 71 -15.30 -6.71 6.31
CA ASP A 71 -14.08 -7.51 6.26
C ASP A 71 -12.86 -6.62 6.52
N PRO A 72 -12.26 -6.66 7.72
CA PRO A 72 -11.13 -5.80 8.07
C PRO A 72 -9.88 -6.05 7.23
N ASN A 73 -9.82 -7.16 6.47
CA ASN A 73 -8.72 -7.46 5.55
C ASN A 73 -8.92 -6.81 4.17
N LEU A 74 -10.09 -6.25 3.89
CA LEU A 74 -10.37 -5.51 2.66
C LEU A 74 -10.31 -4.01 2.90
N GLY A 75 -9.49 -3.33 2.10
CA GLY A 75 -9.43 -1.88 2.07
C GLY A 75 -8.80 -1.38 0.78
N VAL A 76 -9.02 -0.11 0.48
CA VAL A 76 -8.34 0.59 -0.61
C VAL A 76 -7.63 1.83 -0.09
N PHE A 77 -6.39 1.98 -0.51
CA PHE A 77 -5.59 3.17 -0.30
C PHE A 77 -5.75 4.12 -1.48
N ALA A 78 -5.89 5.40 -1.19
CA ALA A 78 -5.93 6.45 -2.18
C ALA A 78 -5.06 7.64 -1.77
N ALA A 79 -4.23 8.12 -2.69
CA ALA A 79 -3.54 9.38 -2.55
C ALA A 79 -4.45 10.52 -3.00
N LEU A 80 -4.51 11.59 -2.20
CA LEU A 80 -5.38 12.75 -2.41
C LEU A 80 -4.57 14.03 -2.49
N GLY A 81 -4.80 14.78 -3.55
CA GLY A 81 -4.14 16.06 -3.82
C GLY A 81 -4.92 17.26 -3.30
N PRO A 82 -4.25 18.41 -3.08
CA PRO A 82 -4.88 19.63 -2.61
C PRO A 82 -5.83 20.27 -3.65
N GLY A 83 -5.76 19.87 -4.92
CA GLY A 83 -6.65 20.30 -6.00
C GLY A 83 -7.90 19.42 -6.16
N GLY A 84 -8.10 18.42 -5.29
CA GLY A 84 -9.18 17.45 -5.38
C GLY A 84 -8.86 16.23 -6.26
N GLU A 85 -7.61 16.07 -6.66
CA GLU A 85 -7.12 14.87 -7.35
C GLU A 85 -7.20 13.65 -6.43
N ALA A 86 -7.52 12.50 -7.00
CA ALA A 86 -7.47 11.21 -6.31
C ALA A 86 -6.78 10.17 -7.20
N PHE A 87 -5.94 9.35 -6.60
CA PHE A 87 -5.32 8.18 -7.23
C PHE A 87 -5.51 6.97 -6.35
N VAL A 88 -6.23 5.96 -6.82
CA VAL A 88 -6.43 4.72 -6.05
C VAL A 88 -5.24 3.81 -6.26
N LEU A 89 -4.41 3.69 -5.24
CA LEU A 89 -3.13 3.00 -5.28
C LEU A 89 -3.31 1.47 -5.25
N THR A 90 -4.22 0.99 -4.40
CA THR A 90 -4.37 -0.45 -4.15
C THR A 90 -4.66 -1.23 -5.42
N GLY A 91 -3.78 -2.17 -5.74
CA GLY A 91 -3.85 -3.03 -6.92
C GLY A 91 -3.50 -2.35 -8.24
N ASP A 92 -3.00 -1.10 -8.21
CA ASP A 92 -2.65 -0.31 -9.39
C ASP A 92 -1.28 0.36 -9.21
N ALA A 93 -0.23 -0.29 -9.71
CA ALA A 93 1.13 0.25 -9.70
C ALA A 93 1.26 1.50 -10.59
N ASP A 94 0.46 1.62 -11.65
CA ASP A 94 0.50 2.78 -12.55
C ASP A 94 -0.11 4.02 -11.87
N ALA A 95 -1.04 3.84 -10.90
CA ALA A 95 -1.54 4.93 -10.06
C ALA A 95 -0.43 5.60 -9.24
N HIS A 96 0.57 4.85 -8.77
CA HIS A 96 1.72 5.44 -8.08
C HIS A 96 2.51 6.37 -8.99
N THR A 97 2.77 5.96 -10.24
CA THR A 97 3.49 6.80 -11.21
C THR A 97 2.72 8.10 -11.46
N ARG A 98 1.39 8.01 -11.67
CA ARG A 98 0.53 9.19 -11.83
C ARG A 98 0.55 10.10 -10.60
N PHE A 99 0.53 9.52 -9.40
CA PHE A 99 0.64 10.25 -8.14
C PHE A 99 2.00 10.95 -8.00
N ALA A 100 3.12 10.28 -8.29
CA ALA A 100 4.46 10.85 -8.22
C ALA A 100 4.60 12.05 -9.18
N GLU A 101 4.11 11.91 -10.42
CA GLU A 101 4.09 12.99 -11.41
C GLU A 101 3.23 14.18 -10.96
N ALA A 102 2.00 13.93 -10.48
CA ALA A 102 1.06 14.97 -10.07
C ALA A 102 1.52 15.72 -8.81
N SER A 103 2.17 15.01 -7.88
CA SER A 103 2.68 15.58 -6.64
C SER A 103 4.03 16.28 -6.79
N GLY A 104 4.74 16.03 -7.90
CA GLY A 104 6.10 16.51 -8.11
C GLY A 104 7.11 15.84 -7.16
N LEU A 105 6.83 14.59 -6.76
CA LEU A 105 7.71 13.80 -5.88
C LEU A 105 9.13 13.78 -6.46
N THR A 106 10.09 14.19 -5.63
CA THR A 106 11.51 14.20 -6.00
C THR A 106 12.29 13.39 -4.98
N VAL A 107 12.94 12.31 -5.43
CA VAL A 107 13.74 11.42 -4.59
C VAL A 107 15.19 11.88 -4.59
N ASP A 108 15.58 12.68 -3.60
CA ASP A 108 16.89 13.34 -3.54
C ASP A 108 17.96 12.60 -2.72
N GLY A 109 17.62 11.48 -2.08
CA GLY A 109 18.57 10.75 -1.25
C GLY A 109 18.19 9.28 -1.01
N PRO A 110 19.14 8.47 -0.51
CA PRO A 110 18.93 7.06 -0.23
C PRO A 110 17.76 6.78 0.71
N ASP A 111 17.65 7.53 1.81
CA ASP A 111 16.59 7.33 2.80
C ASP A 111 15.20 7.51 2.17
N LEU A 112 15.01 8.59 1.39
CA LEU A 112 13.75 8.83 0.69
C LEU A 112 13.49 7.77 -0.39
N ALA A 113 14.54 7.22 -1.04
CA ALA A 113 14.37 6.13 -1.99
C ALA A 113 13.84 4.85 -1.32
N VAL A 114 14.33 4.54 -0.11
CA VAL A 114 13.80 3.45 0.71
C VAL A 114 12.33 3.71 1.05
N GLU A 115 11.99 4.92 1.54
CA GLU A 115 10.60 5.27 1.87
C GLU A 115 9.68 5.19 0.64
N THR A 116 10.11 5.68 -0.52
CA THR A 116 9.34 5.61 -1.77
C THR A 116 9.15 4.17 -2.24
N ALA A 117 10.16 3.32 -2.16
CA ALA A 117 10.01 1.90 -2.49
C ALA A 117 9.07 1.20 -1.51
N ALA A 118 9.20 1.46 -0.20
CA ALA A 118 8.33 0.88 0.81
C ALA A 118 6.86 1.29 0.59
N PHE A 119 6.64 2.59 0.37
CA PHE A 119 5.34 3.15 0.01
C PHE A 119 4.75 2.47 -1.23
N PHE A 120 5.53 2.37 -2.31
CA PHE A 120 5.08 1.73 -3.53
C PHE A 120 4.62 0.28 -3.27
N LEU A 121 5.43 -0.52 -2.56
CA LEU A 121 5.12 -1.92 -2.29
C LEU A 121 3.89 -2.10 -1.39
N GLU A 122 3.74 -1.24 -0.39
CA GLU A 122 2.64 -1.32 0.57
C GLU A 122 1.32 -0.83 -0.01
N TYR A 123 1.32 0.32 -0.67
CA TYR A 123 0.09 0.99 -1.08
C TYR A 123 -0.44 0.49 -2.43
N THR A 124 0.42 -0.06 -3.30
CA THR A 124 0.02 -0.59 -4.61
C THR A 124 -0.32 -2.08 -4.61
N ARG A 125 -0.11 -2.78 -3.49
CA ARG A 125 -0.49 -4.19 -3.34
C ARG A 125 -1.99 -4.39 -3.55
N ARG A 126 -2.40 -5.63 -3.85
CA ARG A 126 -3.82 -6.00 -3.82
C ARG A 126 -4.30 -6.06 -2.37
N SER A 127 -5.54 -5.67 -2.10
CA SER A 127 -6.09 -5.66 -0.73
C SER A 127 -5.91 -6.99 0.01
N GLN A 128 -6.10 -8.10 -0.70
CA GLN A 128 -6.04 -9.47 -0.16
C GLN A 128 -4.62 -10.00 0.07
N ASP A 129 -3.61 -9.30 -0.47
CA ASP A 129 -2.21 -9.70 -0.38
C ASP A 129 -1.53 -8.76 0.63
N PRO A 130 -1.52 -9.08 1.94
CA PRO A 130 -0.84 -8.25 2.92
C PRO A 130 0.66 -8.23 2.64
N VAL A 131 1.23 -7.03 2.71
CA VAL A 131 2.65 -6.75 2.55
C VAL A 131 3.09 -6.01 3.81
N VAL A 132 4.23 -6.42 4.37
CA VAL A 132 4.91 -5.69 5.45
C VAL A 132 6.36 -5.52 5.02
N VAL A 133 6.83 -4.28 4.95
CA VAL A 133 8.24 -3.98 4.68
C VAL A 133 8.98 -3.96 6.01
N LEU A 134 9.99 -4.82 6.16
CA LEU A 134 10.73 -4.97 7.40
C LEU A 134 11.87 -3.94 7.44
N ARG A 135 11.88 -3.08 8.47
CA ARG A 135 13.02 -2.23 8.84
C ARG A 135 13.99 -2.97 9.76
N ALA A 136 13.46 -3.92 10.51
CA ALA A 136 14.18 -4.86 11.36
C ALA A 136 13.48 -6.23 11.36
N PRO A 137 14.17 -7.31 11.79
CA PRO A 137 13.56 -8.62 11.94
C PRO A 137 12.29 -8.62 12.81
N SER A 138 12.23 -7.74 13.81
CA SER A 138 11.11 -7.60 14.75
C SER A 138 9.81 -7.08 14.14
N ASP A 139 9.86 -6.54 12.92
CA ASP A 139 8.68 -5.98 12.25
C ASP A 139 7.81 -7.08 11.62
N ALA A 140 8.32 -8.31 11.56
CA ALA A 140 7.56 -9.45 11.07
C ALA A 140 6.28 -9.67 11.90
N VAL A 141 5.15 -9.79 11.20
CA VAL A 141 3.85 -10.05 11.81
C VAL A 141 3.68 -11.56 11.95
N LEU A 142 3.93 -12.07 13.15
CA LEU A 142 3.89 -13.50 13.47
C LEU A 142 2.69 -13.83 14.37
N ASP A 143 2.18 -15.05 14.26
CA ASP A 143 1.13 -15.58 15.13
C ASP A 143 1.64 -15.63 16.58
N PRO A 144 1.02 -14.89 17.52
CA PRO A 144 1.46 -14.88 18.90
C PRO A 144 1.14 -16.19 19.66
N SER A 145 0.30 -17.07 19.11
CA SER A 145 -0.20 -18.26 19.80
C SER A 145 0.70 -19.50 19.71
N ASP A 146 1.63 -19.55 18.74
CA ASP A 146 2.62 -20.63 18.60
C ASP A 146 4.02 -20.14 18.98
N ASP A 147 4.34 -20.19 20.26
CA ASP A 147 5.60 -19.65 20.81
C ASP A 147 6.86 -20.33 20.24
N GLU A 148 6.82 -21.61 19.89
CA GLU A 148 8.01 -22.31 19.39
C GLU A 148 8.23 -21.99 17.91
N ALA A 149 7.18 -22.04 17.09
CA ALA A 149 7.28 -21.63 15.69
C ALA A 149 7.65 -20.14 15.57
N ARG A 150 7.11 -19.29 16.45
CA ARG A 150 7.44 -17.85 16.48
C ARG A 150 8.92 -17.63 16.77
N LYS A 151 9.49 -18.24 17.81
CA LYS A 151 10.93 -18.09 18.13
C LYS A 151 11.83 -18.59 17.01
N GLU A 152 11.45 -19.68 16.33
CA GLU A 152 12.20 -20.18 15.19
C GLU A 152 12.17 -19.18 14.02
N ALA A 153 11.00 -18.61 13.72
CA ALA A 153 10.84 -17.59 12.69
C ALA A 153 11.60 -16.29 13.04
N GLU A 154 11.53 -15.83 14.29
CA GLU A 154 12.30 -14.68 14.80
C GLU A 154 13.80 -14.88 14.56
N LYS A 155 14.35 -16.04 14.98
CA LYS A 155 15.76 -16.36 14.77
C LYS A 155 16.13 -16.41 13.28
N ARG A 156 15.29 -17.02 12.44
CA ARG A 156 15.52 -17.04 10.98
C ARG A 156 15.52 -15.63 10.40
N GLY A 157 14.66 -14.75 10.91
CA GLY A 157 14.63 -13.32 10.58
C GLY A 157 15.92 -12.61 10.99
N GLU A 158 16.37 -12.79 12.23
CA GLU A 158 17.64 -12.22 12.73
C GLU A 158 18.85 -12.63 11.88
N ASP A 159 18.86 -13.87 11.38
CA ASP A 159 19.95 -14.41 10.55
C ASP A 159 19.88 -13.95 9.07
N SER A 160 18.73 -13.43 8.61
CA SER A 160 18.47 -13.22 7.16
C SER A 160 18.02 -11.81 6.76
N VAL A 161 17.53 -10.99 7.69
CA VAL A 161 16.99 -9.66 7.41
C VAL A 161 18.03 -8.61 7.74
N ASP A 162 18.58 -8.00 6.70
CA ASP A 162 19.39 -6.79 6.84
C ASP A 162 18.48 -5.55 6.87
N PRO A 163 18.93 -4.43 7.45
CA PRO A 163 18.23 -3.16 7.32
C PRO A 163 18.00 -2.79 5.84
N PRO A 164 16.93 -2.03 5.53
CA PRO A 164 16.74 -1.46 4.20
C PRO A 164 17.94 -0.65 3.73
N GLU A 165 18.34 -0.86 2.47
CA GLU A 165 19.50 -0.21 1.89
C GLU A 165 19.15 0.43 0.55
N ALA A 166 19.73 1.60 0.30
CA ALA A 166 19.68 2.28 -0.98
C ALA A 166 21.04 2.88 -1.32
N GLU A 167 21.48 2.72 -2.57
CA GLU A 167 22.72 3.28 -3.08
C GLU A 167 22.48 4.05 -4.38
N PRO A 168 23.16 5.19 -4.60
CA PRO A 168 23.04 5.93 -5.87
C PRO A 168 23.39 5.04 -7.08
N ALA A 169 22.47 4.95 -8.04
CA ALA A 169 22.64 4.16 -9.25
C ALA A 169 21.95 4.83 -10.45
N GLY A 170 22.71 5.09 -11.52
CA GLY A 170 22.15 5.72 -12.72
C GLY A 170 21.53 7.09 -12.45
N ASP A 171 20.24 7.21 -12.77
CA ASP A 171 19.42 8.41 -12.57
C ASP A 171 18.58 8.38 -11.28
N GLY A 172 18.87 7.44 -10.37
CA GLY A 172 18.19 7.28 -9.09
C GLY A 172 19.00 6.44 -8.11
N PHE A 173 18.35 5.44 -7.52
CA PHE A 173 18.90 4.60 -6.46
C PHE A 173 18.58 3.13 -6.72
N ALA A 174 19.56 2.26 -6.50
CA ALA A 174 19.31 0.82 -6.37
C ALA A 174 18.91 0.56 -4.92
N VAL A 175 17.81 -0.17 -4.71
CA VAL A 175 17.19 -0.36 -3.39
C VAL A 175 17.01 -1.85 -3.11
N THR A 176 17.31 -2.26 -1.88
CA THR A 176 17.08 -3.61 -1.36
C THR A 176 16.22 -3.54 -0.11
N LEU A 177 15.10 -4.28 -0.11
CA LEU A 177 14.16 -4.37 1.01
C LEU A 177 13.88 -5.85 1.36
N TYR A 178 13.58 -6.11 2.62
CA TYR A 178 13.00 -7.39 3.05
C TYR A 178 11.52 -7.20 3.31
N VAL A 179 10.72 -8.11 2.77
CA VAL A 179 9.27 -7.93 2.69
C VAL A 179 8.58 -9.23 3.07
N GLN A 180 7.74 -9.18 4.09
CA GLN A 180 6.83 -10.26 4.41
C GLN A 180 5.59 -10.16 3.52
N ARG A 181 5.28 -11.26 2.83
CA ARG A 181 4.11 -11.41 1.98
C ARG A 181 3.35 -12.65 2.39
N GLY A 182 2.34 -12.47 3.25
CA GLY A 182 1.67 -13.59 3.91
C GLY A 182 2.64 -14.41 4.77
N ASP A 183 2.74 -15.70 4.50
CA ASP A 183 3.57 -16.68 5.21
C ASP A 183 5.01 -16.78 4.69
N ARG A 184 5.44 -15.81 3.87
CA ARG A 184 6.77 -15.81 3.24
C ARG A 184 7.54 -14.53 3.52
N LEU A 185 8.85 -14.67 3.63
CA LEU A 185 9.81 -13.58 3.56
C LEU A 185 10.49 -13.59 2.20
N ASP A 186 10.35 -12.50 1.47
CA ASP A 186 11.00 -12.27 0.19
C ASP A 186 11.97 -11.08 0.30
N ARG A 187 13.05 -11.11 -0.48
CA ARG A 187 13.92 -9.96 -0.71
C ARG A 187 13.46 -9.28 -1.98
N TRP A 188 13.08 -8.02 -1.87
CA TRP A 188 12.82 -7.15 -3.00
C TRP A 188 14.09 -6.41 -3.40
N THR A 189 14.42 -6.43 -4.68
CA THR A 189 15.51 -5.63 -5.25
C THR A 189 15.00 -4.87 -6.46
N GLY A 190 15.29 -3.58 -6.50
CA GLY A 190 14.75 -2.71 -7.54
C GLY A 190 15.48 -1.39 -7.68
N ALA A 191 14.92 -0.53 -8.52
CA ALA A 191 15.38 0.82 -8.75
C ALA A 191 14.27 1.81 -8.39
N VAL A 192 14.66 2.92 -7.75
CA VAL A 192 13.82 4.08 -7.53
C VAL A 192 14.46 5.26 -8.25
N ARG A 193 13.76 5.81 -9.24
CA ARG A 193 14.23 6.95 -10.02
C ARG A 193 13.95 8.25 -9.28
N ARG A 194 14.67 9.32 -9.62
CA ARG A 194 14.51 10.64 -8.99
C ARG A 194 13.10 11.23 -9.12
N ASP A 195 12.36 10.82 -10.14
CA ASP A 195 10.96 11.22 -10.38
C ASP A 195 9.94 10.36 -9.60
N GLY A 196 10.42 9.44 -8.74
CA GLY A 196 9.57 8.55 -7.96
C GLY A 196 9.13 7.30 -8.70
N ALA A 197 9.54 7.05 -9.95
CA ALA A 197 9.24 5.77 -10.59
C ALA A 197 9.95 4.61 -9.88
N VAL A 198 9.21 3.52 -9.62
CA VAL A 198 9.70 2.33 -8.92
C VAL A 198 9.55 1.10 -9.79
N GLU A 199 10.61 0.32 -9.91
CA GLU A 199 10.60 -0.99 -10.56
C GLU A 199 11.44 -1.98 -9.77
N GLY A 200 11.09 -3.28 -9.78
CA GLY A 200 11.87 -4.28 -9.09
C GLY A 200 11.23 -5.66 -9.10
N GLU A 201 11.90 -6.60 -8.46
CA GLU A 201 11.50 -7.99 -8.40
C GLU A 201 11.70 -8.60 -7.02
N PHE A 202 10.93 -9.65 -6.75
CA PHE A 202 11.02 -10.42 -5.51
C PHE A 202 11.82 -11.70 -5.74
N SER A 203 12.68 -12.01 -4.78
CA SER A 203 13.36 -13.29 -4.65
C SER A 203 13.02 -13.92 -3.30
N ALA A 204 12.75 -15.22 -3.29
CA ALA A 204 12.40 -15.91 -2.05
C ALA A 204 13.61 -15.97 -1.10
N VAL A 205 13.43 -15.56 0.15
CA VAL A 205 14.43 -15.79 1.21
C VAL A 205 14.05 -17.08 1.92
N PHE A 206 12.85 -17.12 2.51
CA PHE A 206 12.28 -18.32 3.10
C PHE A 206 10.76 -18.25 3.28
N GLY A 207 10.13 -19.41 3.51
CA GLY A 207 8.69 -19.52 3.75
C GLY A 207 8.33 -20.14 5.10
N ASP A 208 7.06 -20.49 5.22
CA ASP A 208 6.44 -21.13 6.39
C ASP A 208 6.52 -20.26 7.65
N LEU A 209 6.32 -18.95 7.50
CA LEU A 209 6.15 -18.06 8.65
C LEU A 209 4.83 -18.39 9.37
N PRO A 210 4.84 -18.51 10.70
CA PRO A 210 3.62 -18.67 11.47
C PRO A 210 2.86 -17.34 11.43
N VAL A 211 1.81 -17.25 10.62
CA VAL A 211 0.98 -16.05 10.49
C VAL A 211 -0.47 -16.36 10.82
N SER A 212 -1.11 -15.45 11.54
CA SER A 212 -2.57 -15.49 11.70
C SER A 212 -3.21 -14.56 10.67
N TYR A 213 -4.11 -15.09 9.86
CA TYR A 213 -4.95 -14.30 8.94
C TYR A 213 -6.14 -13.63 9.63
N VAL A 214 -6.26 -13.79 10.96
CA VAL A 214 -7.25 -13.13 11.80
C VAL A 214 -6.55 -11.97 12.49
N ARG A 215 -6.72 -10.74 11.97
CA ARG A 215 -6.36 -9.53 12.72
C ARG A 215 -7.25 -9.47 13.96
N HIS A 216 -6.64 -9.51 15.15
CA HIS A 216 -7.32 -9.27 16.43
C HIS A 216 -7.52 -7.78 16.68
#